data_AF-A0A5E7WJ49-F1
#
_entry.id   AF-A0A5E7WJ49-F1
#
_cell.length_a   1.000
_cell.length_b   1.000
_cell.length_c   1.000
_cell.angle_alpha   90.00
_cell.angle_beta   90.00
_cell.angle_gamma   90.00
#
_symmetry.space_group_name_H-M   'P 1'
#
loop_
_entity.id
_entity.type
_entity.pdbx_description
1 polymer ?
#
loop_
_entity_poly.entity_id
_entity_poly.type
_entity_poly.pdbx_seq_one_letter_code
_entity_poly.pdbx_strand_id
1 'polypeptide(L)'
;MESYSIHVEHLENTKSAFVVFNDLGEVPQSVRECRFQTIGWILYIFDKMRALVDEWDEIVYESNVSDALRNLASLDWEIAISLVRAETWRERFNLVWPLLSYQDQALALGYDYDDEENKNYWPGFDSFNMMFCDFVKKSPLRNRKRVSTEDPDE
;
A
#
# COMPACT_ATOMS: atom_id res chain seq x y z
N MET A 1 -5.17 -20.63 6.12
CA MET A 1 -4.07 -20.88 5.17
C MET A 1 -3.16 -19.65 5.23
N GLU A 2 -1.83 -19.77 5.20
CA GLU A 2 -0.99 -18.56 5.33
C GLU A 2 -1.20 -17.62 4.14
N SER A 3 -1.24 -16.30 4.35
CA SER A 3 -1.51 -15.32 3.27
C SER A 3 -0.42 -15.27 2.20
N TYR A 4 0.81 -15.64 2.55
CA TYR A 4 1.95 -15.72 1.64
C TYR A 4 2.99 -16.70 2.15
N SER A 5 3.86 -17.20 1.27
CA SER A 5 5.09 -17.93 1.63
C SER A 5 6.28 -17.38 0.85
N ILE A 6 7.43 -17.25 1.51
CA ILE A 6 8.70 -16.87 0.87
C ILE A 6 9.55 -18.13 0.72
N HIS A 7 10.01 -18.38 -0.51
CA HIS A 7 10.87 -19.50 -0.86
C HIS A 7 12.26 -18.95 -1.20
N VAL A 8 13.29 -19.51 -0.58
CA VAL A 8 14.69 -19.22 -0.88
C VAL A 8 15.38 -20.55 -1.18
N GLU A 9 15.87 -20.68 -2.40
CA GLU A 9 16.43 -21.92 -2.92
C GLU A 9 17.90 -21.71 -3.32
N HIS A 10 18.73 -22.66 -2.90
CA HIS A 10 20.15 -22.71 -3.22
C HIS A 10 20.41 -23.97 -4.05
N LEU A 11 20.68 -23.78 -5.34
CA LEU A 11 21.07 -24.81 -6.28
C LEU A 11 22.59 -24.71 -6.51
N GLU A 12 23.20 -25.78 -7.01
CA GLU A 12 24.66 -25.91 -7.16
C GLU A 12 25.32 -24.72 -7.88
N ASN A 13 24.62 -24.07 -8.82
CA ASN A 13 25.10 -22.90 -9.57
C ASN A 13 24.11 -21.73 -9.62
N THR A 14 23.02 -21.76 -8.82
CA THR A 14 21.96 -20.74 -8.94
C THR A 14 21.32 -20.50 -7.58
N LYS A 15 21.05 -19.23 -7.27
CA LYS A 15 20.21 -18.83 -6.15
C LYS A 15 18.90 -18.27 -6.70
N SER A 16 17.79 -18.70 -6.13
CA SER A 16 16.46 -18.17 -6.49
C SER A 16 15.70 -17.82 -5.22
N ALA A 17 14.94 -16.72 -5.30
CA ALA A 17 13.99 -16.36 -4.27
C ALA A 17 12.69 -15.90 -4.92
N PHE A 18 11.57 -16.38 -4.39
CA PHE A 18 10.25 -15.98 -4.86
C PHE A 18 9.23 -16.03 -3.72
N VAL A 19 8.13 -15.32 -3.93
CA VAL A 19 6.99 -15.25 -3.01
C VAL A 19 5.78 -15.84 -3.71
N VAL A 20 5.08 -16.73 -3.01
CA VAL A 20 3.74 -17.19 -3.39
C VAL A 20 2.72 -16.42 -2.57
N PHE A 21 1.87 -15.65 -3.25
CA PHE A 21 0.72 -14.98 -2.63
C PHE A 21 -0.51 -15.89 -2.82
N ASN A 22 -1.11 -16.35 -1.73
CA ASN A 22 -2.22 -17.31 -1.81
C ASN A 22 -3.55 -16.60 -2.08
N ASP A 23 -4.02 -15.81 -1.13
CA ASP A 23 -5.20 -14.95 -1.25
C ASP A 23 -5.17 -13.82 -0.19
N LEU A 24 -6.13 -12.91 -0.28
CA LEU A 24 -6.35 -11.85 0.70
C LEU A 24 -7.30 -12.30 1.83
N GLY A 25 -7.52 -13.60 2.07
CA GLY A 25 -8.50 -14.06 3.06
C GLY A 25 -8.09 -13.75 4.51
N GLU A 26 -6.82 -14.01 4.81
CA GLU A 26 -6.24 -13.96 6.17
C GLU A 26 -5.35 -12.71 6.40
N VAL A 27 -5.43 -11.71 5.53
CA VAL A 27 -4.70 -10.43 5.69
C VAL A 27 -5.53 -9.42 6.48
N PRO A 28 -4.91 -8.38 7.09
CA PRO A 28 -5.64 -7.32 7.78
C PRO A 28 -6.72 -6.67 6.91
N GLN A 29 -7.80 -6.18 7.51
CA GLN A 29 -8.94 -5.61 6.78
C GLN A 29 -8.50 -4.50 5.82
N SER A 30 -7.63 -3.61 6.28
CA SER A 30 -7.01 -2.56 5.45
C SER A 30 -6.41 -3.10 4.15
N VAL A 31 -5.74 -4.25 4.17
CA VAL A 31 -5.13 -4.87 2.96
C VAL A 31 -6.20 -5.44 2.02
N ARG A 32 -7.32 -5.94 2.56
CA ARG A 32 -8.41 -6.50 1.74
C ARG A 32 -9.24 -5.43 1.03
N GLU A 33 -9.46 -4.31 1.70
CA GLU A 33 -10.41 -3.30 1.27
C GLU A 33 -9.76 -2.08 0.63
N CYS A 34 -8.49 -1.79 0.94
CA CYS A 34 -7.79 -0.62 0.46
C CYS A 34 -6.65 -0.98 -0.47
N ARG A 35 -6.84 -0.69 -1.75
CA ARG A 35 -5.84 -0.90 -2.80
C ARG A 35 -4.48 -0.32 -2.44
N PHE A 36 -4.43 0.85 -1.81
CA PHE A 36 -3.17 1.44 -1.35
C PHE A 36 -2.45 0.53 -0.35
N GLN A 37 -3.15 0.01 0.65
CA GLN A 37 -2.58 -0.89 1.65
C GLN A 37 -2.28 -2.28 1.07
N THR A 38 -3.06 -2.76 0.09
CA THR A 38 -2.73 -3.96 -0.68
C THR A 38 -1.37 -3.83 -1.38
N ILE A 39 -1.12 -2.70 -2.05
CA ILE A 39 0.16 -2.43 -2.72
C ILE A 39 1.29 -2.36 -1.69
N GLY A 40 1.10 -1.62 -0.59
CA GLY A 40 2.08 -1.50 0.48
C GLY A 40 2.43 -2.86 1.08
N TRP A 41 1.44 -3.71 1.33
CA TRP A 41 1.63 -5.06 1.87
C TRP A 41 2.47 -5.95 0.95
N ILE A 42 2.19 -5.95 -0.35
CA ILE A 42 2.96 -6.70 -1.35
C ILE A 42 4.42 -6.24 -1.38
N LEU A 43 4.65 -4.92 -1.38
CA LEU A 43 6.00 -4.33 -1.39
C LEU A 43 6.76 -4.57 -0.08
N TYR A 44 6.06 -4.59 1.05
CA TYR A 44 6.64 -4.95 2.33
C TYR A 44 7.11 -6.40 2.37
N ILE A 45 6.33 -7.33 1.81
CA ILE A 45 6.74 -8.74 1.70
C ILE A 45 7.93 -8.88 0.73
N PHE A 46 7.93 -8.11 -0.36
CA PHE A 46 9.08 -8.06 -1.26
C PHE A 46 10.35 -7.62 -0.54
N ASP A 47 10.32 -6.50 0.21
CA ASP A 47 11.49 -6.05 0.98
C ASP A 47 11.93 -7.07 2.03
N LYS A 48 10.99 -7.78 2.67
CA LYS A 48 11.30 -8.90 3.56
C LYS A 48 12.03 -10.02 2.85
N MET A 49 11.56 -10.41 1.66
CA MET A 49 12.23 -11.43 0.86
C MET A 49 13.65 -10.96 0.50
N ARG A 50 13.82 -9.71 0.07
CA ARG A 50 15.15 -9.15 -0.23
C ARG A 50 16.11 -9.23 0.95
N ALA A 51 15.62 -8.92 2.15
CA ALA A 51 16.42 -8.95 3.37
C ALA A 51 16.80 -10.37 3.84
N LEU A 52 16.11 -11.41 3.36
CA LEU A 52 16.37 -12.81 3.71
C LEU A 52 17.39 -13.48 2.79
N VAL A 53 17.83 -12.81 1.71
CA VAL A 53 18.76 -13.38 0.75
C VAL A 53 20.05 -12.60 0.69
N ASP A 54 21.15 -13.30 0.93
CA ASP A 54 22.49 -12.79 0.68
C ASP A 54 22.73 -12.64 -0.84
N GLU A 55 23.38 -11.55 -1.25
CA GLU A 55 23.70 -11.25 -2.66
C GLU A 55 22.45 -11.14 -3.56
N TRP A 56 21.46 -10.36 -3.11
CA TRP A 56 20.21 -10.10 -3.84
C TRP A 56 20.42 -9.73 -5.32
N ASP A 57 21.49 -9.00 -5.64
CA ASP A 57 21.82 -8.56 -7.00
C ASP A 57 22.07 -9.72 -7.98
N GLU A 58 22.33 -10.94 -7.47
CA GLU A 58 22.53 -12.16 -8.26
C GLU A 58 21.22 -12.94 -8.50
N ILE A 59 20.11 -12.53 -7.89
CA ILE A 59 18.80 -13.20 -8.03
C ILE A 59 17.99 -12.59 -9.15
N VAL A 60 17.70 -13.41 -10.16
CA VAL A 60 17.05 -13.00 -11.41
C VAL A 60 15.57 -13.41 -11.44
N TYR A 61 14.75 -13.07 -10.45
CA TYR A 61 13.28 -13.32 -10.52
C TYR A 61 12.44 -12.29 -9.73
N GLU A 62 12.16 -11.14 -10.34
CA GLU A 62 11.24 -10.11 -9.82
C GLU A 62 9.77 -10.27 -10.29
N SER A 63 9.50 -11.23 -11.19
CA SER A 63 8.23 -11.28 -11.93
C SER A 63 7.02 -11.62 -11.06
N ASN A 64 7.20 -12.45 -10.04
CA ASN A 64 6.09 -12.90 -9.17
C ASN A 64 5.49 -11.75 -8.33
N VAL A 65 6.31 -10.79 -7.89
CA VAL A 65 5.84 -9.62 -7.14
C VAL A 65 5.09 -8.66 -8.06
N SER A 66 5.62 -8.45 -9.26
CA SER A 66 4.95 -7.65 -10.30
C SER A 66 3.59 -8.26 -10.69
N ASP A 67 3.53 -9.59 -10.80
CA ASP A 67 2.28 -10.31 -11.05
C ASP A 67 1.28 -10.16 -9.90
N ALA A 68 1.73 -10.22 -8.64
CA ALA A 68 0.88 -9.98 -7.47
C ALA A 68 0.33 -8.55 -7.45
N LEU A 69 1.15 -7.54 -7.75
CA LEU A 69 0.72 -6.15 -7.87
C LEU A 69 -0.35 -5.97 -8.97
N ARG A 70 -0.23 -6.70 -10.08
CA ARG A 70 -1.24 -6.69 -11.14
C ARG A 70 -2.52 -7.40 -10.72
N ASN A 71 -2.41 -8.60 -10.16
CA ASN A 71 -3.57 -9.47 -9.92
C ASN A 71 -4.35 -9.08 -8.66
N LEU A 72 -3.66 -8.69 -7.58
CA LEU A 72 -4.28 -8.39 -6.28
C LEU A 72 -4.58 -6.91 -6.10
N ALA A 73 -3.77 -6.02 -6.70
CA ALA A 73 -3.93 -4.58 -6.60
C ALA A 73 -4.32 -3.90 -7.93
N SER A 74 -4.61 -4.66 -8.98
CA SER A 74 -5.07 -4.16 -10.28
C SER A 74 -4.18 -3.04 -10.84
N LEU A 75 -2.86 -3.11 -10.62
CA LEU A 75 -1.91 -2.16 -11.19
C LEU A 75 -1.59 -2.49 -12.64
N ASP A 76 -1.27 -1.45 -13.42
CA ASP A 76 -0.69 -1.65 -14.73
C ASP A 76 0.70 -2.31 -14.63
N TRP A 77 1.07 -3.07 -15.66
CA TRP A 77 2.32 -3.82 -15.69
C TRP A 77 3.57 -2.91 -15.60
N GLU A 78 3.57 -1.77 -16.29
CA GLU A 78 4.71 -0.84 -16.27
C GLU A 78 4.88 -0.22 -14.88
N ILE A 79 3.77 0.10 -14.22
CA ILE A 79 3.77 0.60 -12.84
C ILE A 79 4.22 -0.48 -11.86
N ALA A 80 3.74 -1.71 -12.01
CA ALA A 80 4.13 -2.83 -11.16
C ALA A 80 5.65 -3.07 -11.21
N ILE A 81 6.24 -3.10 -12.42
CA ILE A 81 7.69 -3.20 -12.59
C ILE A 81 8.41 -2.01 -11.95
N SER A 82 7.90 -0.79 -12.19
CA SER A 82 8.53 0.42 -11.67
C SER A 82 8.53 0.43 -10.13
N LEU A 83 7.51 -0.12 -9.49
CA LEU A 83 7.44 -0.23 -8.03
C LEU A 83 8.44 -1.21 -7.44
N VAL A 84 8.62 -2.36 -8.10
CA VAL A 84 9.59 -3.38 -7.66
C VAL A 84 11.02 -2.84 -7.79
N ARG A 85 11.29 -2.07 -8.85
CA ARG A 85 12.60 -1.45 -9.10
C ARG A 85 12.90 -0.23 -8.26
N ALA A 86 11.89 0.42 -7.70
CA ALA A 86 12.09 1.60 -6.85
C ALA A 86 12.87 1.22 -5.58
N GLU A 87 13.95 1.96 -5.32
CA GLU A 87 14.89 1.69 -4.23
C GLU A 87 14.36 2.18 -2.88
N THR A 88 13.48 3.19 -2.89
CA THR A 88 12.97 3.80 -1.66
C THR A 88 11.45 3.76 -1.56
N TRP A 89 10.95 3.69 -0.32
CA TRP A 89 9.53 3.83 -0.01
C TRP A 89 8.93 5.17 -0.47
N ARG A 90 9.75 6.22 -0.50
CA ARG A 90 9.33 7.54 -1.01
C ARG A 90 9.06 7.49 -2.51
N GLU A 91 9.93 6.86 -3.29
CA GLU A 91 9.70 6.68 -4.74
C GLU A 91 8.46 5.84 -5.00
N ARG A 92 8.31 4.72 -4.27
CA ARG A 92 7.10 3.87 -4.35
C ARG A 92 5.83 4.66 -4.05
N PHE A 93 5.85 5.51 -3.02
CA PHE A 93 4.72 6.37 -2.67
C PHE A 93 4.41 7.37 -3.79
N ASN A 94 5.43 8.05 -4.33
CA ASN A 94 5.26 9.01 -5.41
C ASN A 94 4.75 8.38 -6.71
N LEU A 95 5.05 7.11 -6.95
CA LEU A 95 4.50 6.34 -8.07
C LEU A 95 3.03 5.95 -7.83
N VAL A 96 2.66 5.53 -6.63
CA VAL A 96 1.32 4.98 -6.34
C VAL A 96 0.30 6.06 -6.03
N TRP A 97 0.62 7.00 -5.14
CA TRP A 97 -0.36 7.93 -4.59
C TRP A 97 -1.13 8.72 -5.66
N PRO A 98 -0.48 9.26 -6.72
CA PRO A 98 -1.19 9.98 -7.78
C PRO A 98 -2.07 9.10 -8.68
N LEU A 99 -1.84 7.78 -8.70
CA LEU A 99 -2.59 6.82 -9.53
C LEU A 99 -3.86 6.30 -8.85
N LEU A 100 -3.95 6.47 -7.53
CA LEU A 100 -5.13 6.07 -6.78
C LEU A 100 -6.31 6.96 -7.13
N SER A 101 -7.51 6.35 -7.18
CA SER A 101 -8.73 7.13 -7.30
C SER A 101 -8.95 7.99 -6.06
N TYR A 102 -9.79 9.03 -6.16
CA TYR A 102 -10.18 9.82 -5.00
C TYR A 102 -10.80 8.93 -3.90
N GLN A 103 -11.59 7.92 -4.29
CA GLN A 103 -12.18 6.95 -3.37
C GLN A 103 -11.10 6.14 -2.64
N ASP A 104 -10.09 5.64 -3.36
CA ASP A 104 -8.98 4.89 -2.77
C ASP A 104 -8.16 5.74 -1.79
N GLN A 105 -7.85 6.99 -2.17
CA GLN A 105 -7.14 7.93 -1.30
C GLN A 105 -7.96 8.27 -0.06
N ALA A 106 -9.26 8.55 -0.22
CA ALA A 106 -10.15 8.85 0.89
C ALA A 106 -10.29 7.66 1.84
N LEU A 107 -10.37 6.44 1.31
CA LEU A 107 -10.40 5.22 2.11
C LEU A 107 -9.10 5.04 2.90
N ALA A 108 -7.94 5.20 2.26
CA ALA A 108 -6.63 5.15 2.93
C ALA A 108 -6.52 6.19 4.06
N LEU A 109 -6.95 7.42 3.82
CA LEU A 109 -6.94 8.48 4.84
C LEU A 109 -7.96 8.24 5.97
N GLY A 110 -8.99 7.44 5.71
CA GLY A 110 -10.07 7.17 6.66
C GLY A 110 -9.76 6.10 7.70
N TYR A 111 -8.70 5.29 7.51
CA TYR A 111 -8.34 4.26 8.48
C TYR A 111 -7.75 4.84 9.76
N ASP A 112 -8.13 4.20 10.87
CA ASP A 112 -7.42 4.30 12.13
C ASP A 112 -6.28 3.28 12.15
N TYR A 113 -5.05 3.74 11.92
CA TYR A 113 -3.88 2.88 11.84
C TYR A 113 -3.34 2.42 13.20
N ASP A 114 -3.94 2.90 14.31
CA ASP A 114 -3.68 2.39 15.65
C ASP A 114 -4.48 1.09 15.93
N ASP A 115 -5.49 0.78 15.11
CA ASP A 115 -6.26 -0.47 15.16
C ASP A 115 -5.46 -1.63 14.55
N GLU A 116 -5.38 -2.75 15.27
CA GLU A 116 -4.66 -3.96 14.84
C GLU A 116 -5.18 -4.54 13.51
N GLU A 117 -6.46 -4.32 13.18
CA GLU A 117 -7.07 -4.75 11.91
C GLU A 117 -6.69 -3.84 10.73
N ASN A 118 -6.17 -2.65 11.01
CA ASN A 118 -5.84 -1.61 10.03
C ASN A 118 -4.34 -1.32 10.02
N LYS A 119 -3.52 -2.33 9.68
CA LYS A 119 -2.07 -2.14 9.62
C LYS A 119 -1.66 -1.15 8.52
N ASN A 120 -0.76 -0.23 8.88
CA ASN A 120 -0.11 0.65 7.92
C ASN A 120 1.14 -0.01 7.31
N TYR A 121 1.11 -0.26 6.00
CA TYR A 121 2.27 -0.79 5.26
C TYR A 121 3.11 0.28 4.54
N TRP A 122 2.77 1.57 4.74
CA TRP A 122 3.47 2.70 4.14
C TRP A 122 4.22 3.50 5.22
N PRO A 123 5.55 3.36 5.30
CA PRO A 123 6.34 4.08 6.31
C PRO A 123 6.09 5.58 6.28
N GLY A 124 5.66 6.14 7.41
CA GLY A 124 5.38 7.58 7.59
C GLY A 124 4.02 8.05 7.07
N PHE A 125 3.18 7.17 6.53
CA PHE A 125 1.85 7.53 6.04
C PHE A 125 0.87 7.88 7.17
N ASP A 126 0.97 7.25 8.33
CA ASP A 126 0.25 7.57 9.56
C ASP A 126 0.47 9.04 9.98
N SER A 127 1.74 9.47 9.98
CA SER A 127 2.12 10.85 10.30
C SER A 127 1.59 11.83 9.25
N PHE A 128 1.68 11.48 7.96
CA PHE A 128 1.08 12.25 6.88
C PHE A 128 -0.44 12.38 7.04
N ASN A 129 -1.13 11.27 7.34
CA ASN A 129 -2.58 11.22 7.48
C ASN A 129 -3.05 12.07 8.67
N MET A 130 -2.37 11.98 9.82
CA MET A 130 -2.65 12.83 10.98
C MET A 130 -2.52 14.31 10.64
N MET A 131 -1.43 14.72 9.97
CA MET A 131 -1.24 16.12 9.56
C MET A 131 -2.32 16.57 8.57
N PHE A 132 -2.68 15.72 7.61
CA PHE A 132 -3.73 16.01 6.64
C PHE A 132 -5.10 16.18 7.30
N CYS A 133 -5.47 15.25 8.18
CA CYS A 133 -6.71 15.31 8.96
C CYS A 133 -6.78 16.57 9.82
N ASP A 134 -5.68 16.94 10.49
CA ASP A 134 -5.57 18.16 11.26
C ASP A 134 -5.75 19.41 10.41
N PHE A 135 -5.11 19.46 9.24
CA PHE A 135 -5.26 20.56 8.29
C PHE A 135 -6.71 20.68 7.80
N VAL A 136 -7.35 19.58 7.42
CA VAL A 136 -8.75 19.57 6.98
C VAL A 136 -9.70 19.99 8.10
N LYS A 137 -9.49 19.53 9.34
CA LYS A 137 -10.29 19.93 10.51
C LYS A 137 -10.15 21.41 10.83
N LYS A 138 -8.93 21.97 10.71
CA LYS A 138 -8.62 23.38 10.96
C LYS A 138 -8.96 24.30 9.77
N SER A 139 -9.31 23.73 8.62
CA SER A 139 -9.62 24.51 7.41
C SER A 139 -10.91 25.34 7.57
N PRO A 140 -10.86 26.67 7.34
CA PRO A 140 -12.00 27.57 7.48
C PRO A 140 -13.21 27.23 6.58
N LEU A 141 -13.02 26.41 5.56
CA LEU A 141 -14.04 26.06 4.57
C LEU A 141 -15.19 25.21 5.15
N ARG A 142 -14.95 24.47 6.25
CA ARG A 142 -16.00 23.64 6.88
C ARG A 142 -16.98 24.46 7.74
N ASN A 143 -16.57 25.64 8.20
CA ASN A 143 -17.40 26.52 9.04
C ASN A 143 -18.38 27.42 8.25
N ARG A 144 -18.42 27.35 6.91
CA ARG A 144 -19.31 28.17 6.07
C ARG A 144 -20.70 27.57 5.79
N LYS A 145 -21.00 26.35 6.25
CA LYS A 145 -22.28 25.65 5.94
C LYS A 145 -23.31 25.62 7.09
N ARG A 146 -23.26 26.58 8.01
CA ARG A 146 -24.38 26.88 8.92
C ARG A 146 -24.69 28.37 8.88
N VAL A 147 -25.18 28.84 7.74
CA VAL A 147 -26.06 30.01 7.73
C VAL A 147 -27.45 29.42 7.82
N SER A 148 -28.07 29.55 8.98
CA SER A 148 -29.50 29.28 9.17
C SER A 148 -30.25 30.17 8.19
N THR A 149 -30.92 29.59 7.20
CA THR A 149 -32.02 30.28 6.53
C THR A 149 -33.13 30.35 7.56
N GLU A 150 -33.17 31.44 8.31
CA GLU A 150 -34.40 31.87 8.98
C GLU A 150 -35.45 32.08 7.88
N ASP A 151 -36.58 31.41 8.03
CA ASP A 151 -37.77 31.56 7.19
C ASP A 151 -38.22 33.03 7.19
N PRO A 152 -38.62 33.60 6.04
CA PRO A 152 -39.34 34.85 6.06
C PRO A 152 -40.80 34.56 6.41
N ASP A 153 -41.17 34.83 7.67
CA ASP A 153 -42.54 35.14 8.02
C ASP A 153 -42.93 36.50 7.37
N GLU A 154 -44.11 36.48 6.73
CA GLU A 154 -45.00 37.56 6.24
C GLU A 154 -45.27 37.62 4.73
#